data_AF-A0A1L5NXC1-F1
#
_entry.id   AF-A0A1L5NXC1-F1
#
_cell.length_a   1.000
_cell.length_b   1.000
_cell.length_c   1.000
_cell.angle_alpha   90.00
_cell.angle_beta   90.00
_cell.angle_gamma   90.00
#
_symmetry.space_group_name_H-M   'P 1'
#
loop_
_entity.id
_entity.type
_entity.pdbx_description
1 polymer ?
#
loop_
_entity_poly.entity_id
_entity_poly.type
_entity_poly.pdbx_seq_one_letter_code
_entity_poly.pdbx_strand_id
1 'polypeptide(L)'
;MVTNFNGDTYSVLQFFIANFDGDLDTTAGASFYKPKSRDFDQMFFGVNILIDRNGNPLGFDRSQGTNGIAFKTKDMSKTLYNIASASTGISREELQARASRARRA
;
A
#
# COMPACT_ATOMS: atom_id res chain seq x y z
N MET A 1 7.41 3.53 4.14
CA MET A 1 8.24 2.57 4.91
C MET A 1 9.11 1.78 3.97
N VAL A 2 10.40 1.59 4.27
CA VAL A 2 11.32 0.84 3.39
C VAL A 2 10.97 -0.65 3.44
N THR A 3 10.67 -1.24 2.29
CA THR A 3 10.34 -2.66 2.13
C THR A 3 11.46 -3.46 1.47
N ASN A 4 12.37 -2.80 0.73
CA ASN A 4 13.53 -3.44 0.11
C ASN A 4 14.63 -2.43 -0.21
N PHE A 5 15.86 -2.91 -0.41
CA PHE A 5 17.01 -2.13 -0.85
C PHE A 5 17.83 -2.96 -1.85
N ASN A 6 18.13 -2.39 -3.03
CA ASN A 6 18.88 -3.06 -4.09
C ASN A 6 20.24 -2.40 -4.41
N GLY A 7 20.83 -1.70 -3.45
CA GLY A 7 22.13 -1.03 -3.57
C GLY A 7 22.03 0.46 -3.81
N ASP A 8 21.26 0.90 -4.81
CA ASP A 8 21.11 2.33 -5.14
C ASP A 8 19.69 2.85 -4.99
N THR A 9 18.69 1.96 -4.91
CA THR A 9 17.29 2.34 -4.75
C THR A 9 16.65 1.65 -3.56
N TYR A 10 15.71 2.35 -2.94
CA TYR A 10 14.86 1.81 -1.89
C TYR A 10 13.46 1.59 -2.46
N SER A 11 12.88 0.44 -2.16
CA SER A 11 11.45 0.24 -2.32
C SER A 11 10.76 0.72 -1.06
N VAL A 12 9.75 1.57 -1.22
CA VAL A 12 9.02 2.18 -0.11
C VAL A 12 7.53 1.99 -0.30
N LEU A 13 6.89 1.37 0.68
CA LEU A 13 5.43 1.31 0.75
C LEU A 13 4.89 2.67 1.22
N GLN A 14 4.05 3.27 0.39
CA GLN A 14 3.24 4.44 0.70
C GLN A 14 1.75 4.07 0.73
N PHE A 15 1.00 4.72 1.61
CA PHE A 15 -0.41 4.45 1.86
C PHE A 15 -1.25 5.69 1.60
N PHE A 16 -2.42 5.52 1.01
CA PHE A 16 -3.30 6.60 0.61
C PHE A 16 -4.74 6.32 1.01
N ILE A 17 -5.44 7.41 1.37
CA ILE A 17 -6.88 7.45 1.55
C ILE A 17 -7.43 8.34 0.43
N ALA A 18 -8.23 7.75 -0.46
CA ALA A 18 -8.90 8.49 -1.53
C ALA A 18 -10.38 8.70 -1.21
N ASN A 19 -10.90 9.84 -1.65
CA ASN A 19 -12.32 10.21 -1.64
C ASN A 19 -13.04 9.80 -2.94
N PHE A 20 -12.54 8.77 -3.61
CA PHE A 20 -13.14 8.13 -4.77
C PHE A 20 -12.79 6.63 -4.77
N ASP A 21 -13.54 5.82 -5.51
CA ASP A 21 -13.11 4.48 -5.94
C ASP A 21 -12.63 4.56 -7.39
N GLY A 22 -11.56 3.84 -7.70
CA GLY A 22 -10.90 3.93 -8.98
C GLY A 22 -9.96 2.75 -9.21
N ASP A 23 -9.63 2.50 -10.46
CA ASP A 23 -8.59 1.53 -10.79
C ASP A 23 -7.22 2.20 -10.78
N LEU A 24 -6.21 1.44 -10.37
CA LEU A 24 -4.83 1.90 -10.26
C LEU A 24 -4.02 1.28 -11.39
N ASP A 25 -3.21 2.09 -12.05
CA ASP A 25 -2.33 1.67 -13.13
C ASP A 25 -0.93 2.26 -12.90
N THR A 26 0.03 1.39 -12.61
CA THR A 26 1.43 1.77 -12.34
C THR A 26 2.32 1.63 -13.57
N THR A 27 1.74 1.36 -14.74
CA THR A 27 2.51 1.27 -15.99
C THR A 27 3.08 2.63 -16.38
N ALA A 28 4.23 2.60 -17.06
CA ALA A 28 4.92 3.83 -17.45
C ALA A 28 4.04 4.63 -18.43
N GLY A 29 3.80 5.91 -18.11
CA GLY A 29 2.98 6.81 -18.93
C GLY A 29 1.46 6.71 -18.71
N ALA A 30 0.99 5.81 -17.84
CA ALA A 30 -0.43 5.75 -17.48
C ALA A 30 -0.85 6.91 -16.57
N SER A 31 -2.15 7.24 -16.63
CA SER A 31 -2.79 8.02 -15.58
C SER A 31 -2.95 7.11 -14.37
N PHE A 32 -2.14 7.33 -13.32
CA PHE A 32 -2.00 6.44 -12.16
C PHE A 32 -3.33 5.94 -11.58
N TYR A 33 -4.36 6.78 -11.60
CA TYR A 33 -5.71 6.43 -11.18
C TYR A 33 -6.73 6.74 -12.28
N LYS A 34 -7.74 5.87 -12.37
CA LYS A 34 -8.97 6.08 -13.15
C LYS A 34 -10.18 5.95 -12.23
N PRO A 35 -10.79 7.07 -11.80
CA PRO A 35 -12.01 7.03 -10.99
C PRO A 35 -13.14 6.30 -11.73
N LYS A 36 -13.92 5.50 -11.00
CA LYS A 36 -15.05 4.74 -11.55
C LYS A 36 -16.35 5.53 -11.63
N SER A 37 -16.52 6.48 -10.72
CA SER A 37 -17.67 7.39 -10.68
C SER A 37 -17.20 8.79 -10.33
N ARG A 38 -18.09 9.77 -10.53
CA ARG A 38 -17.98 11.13 -10.02
C ARG A 38 -18.56 11.28 -8.61
N ASP A 39 -19.33 10.30 -8.16
CA ASP A 39 -19.92 10.31 -6.82
C ASP A 39 -18.85 10.09 -5.76
N PHE A 40 -19.10 10.64 -4.57
CA PHE A 40 -18.24 10.37 -3.43
C PHE A 40 -18.24 8.89 -3.09
N ASP A 41 -17.04 8.35 -2.95
CA ASP A 41 -16.77 7.00 -2.50
C ASP A 41 -15.43 7.01 -1.76
N GLN A 42 -14.99 5.88 -1.24
CA GLN A 42 -13.68 5.79 -0.60
C GLN A 42 -12.95 4.53 -1.01
N MET A 43 -11.65 4.68 -1.22
CA MET A 43 -10.74 3.55 -1.30
C MET A 43 -9.46 3.83 -0.53
N PHE A 44 -8.93 2.78 0.07
CA PHE A 44 -7.63 2.73 0.70
C PHE A 44 -6.72 1.91 -0.19
N PHE A 45 -5.52 2.41 -0.46
CA PHE A 45 -4.55 1.67 -1.24
C PHE A 45 -3.14 1.93 -0.79
N GLY A 46 -2.27 0.96 -1.05
CA GLY A 46 -0.84 1.07 -0.85
C GLY A 46 -0.10 0.76 -2.14
N VAL A 47 0.94 1.52 -2.41
CA VAL A 47 1.82 1.32 -3.57
C VAL A 47 3.28 1.28 -3.12
N ASN A 48 4.05 0.42 -3.78
CA ASN A 48 5.49 0.32 -3.61
C ASN A 48 6.15 1.29 -4.60
N ILE A 49 6.88 2.27 -4.08
CA ILE A 49 7.55 3.32 -4.84
C ILE A 49 9.05 3.09 -4.74
N LEU A 50 9.74 3.12 -5.87
CA LEU A 50 11.20 3.18 -5.91
C LEU A 50 11.63 4.62 -5.65
N ILE A 51 12.54 4.80 -4.71
CA ILE A 51 13.18 6.09 -4.44
C ILE A 51 14.70 5.95 -4.52
N ASP A 52 15.38 7.03 -4.89
CA ASP A 52 16.84 7.11 -4.79
C ASP A 52 17.29 7.35 -3.34
N ARG A 53 18.60 7.43 -3.12
CA ARG A 53 19.21 7.71 -1.79
C ARG A 53 18.84 9.07 -1.20
N ASN A 54 18.39 10.01 -2.02
CA ASN A 54 17.95 11.34 -1.61
C ASN A 54 16.43 11.41 -1.36
N GLY A 55 15.71 10.30 -1.59
CA GLY A 55 14.26 10.23 -1.45
C GLY A 55 13.49 10.67 -2.70
N ASN A 56 14.15 10.90 -3.83
CA ASN A 56 13.47 11.26 -5.08
C ASN A 56 12.74 10.04 -5.65
N PRO A 57 11.47 10.18 -6.08
CA PRO A 57 10.73 9.08 -6.68
C PRO A 57 11.29 8.74 -8.07
N LEU A 58 11.61 7.48 -8.28
CA LEU A 58 12.07 6.91 -9.55
C LEU A 58 10.95 6.19 -10.32
N GLY A 59 9.84 5.90 -9.65
CA GLY A 59 8.67 5.22 -10.21
C GLY A 59 8.09 4.18 -9.26
N PHE A 60 7.28 3.26 -9.77
CA PHE A 60 6.71 2.17 -8.98
C PHE A 60 7.63 0.94 -8.98
N ASP A 61 7.79 0.31 -7.82
CA ASP A 61 8.43 -1.00 -7.70
C ASP A 61 7.45 -2.09 -8.13
N ARG A 62 7.42 -2.35 -9.44
CA ARG A 62 6.51 -3.35 -10.04
C ARG A 62 6.86 -4.80 -9.67
N SER A 63 8.00 -5.04 -9.02
CA SER A 63 8.39 -6.38 -8.53
C SER A 63 7.70 -6.76 -7.22
N GLN A 64 7.10 -5.79 -6.52
CA GLN A 64 6.39 -6.02 -5.26
C GLN A 64 4.87 -5.85 -5.41
N GLY A 65 4.12 -6.74 -4.75
CA GLY A 65 2.66 -6.77 -4.86
C GLY A 65 2.21 -7.10 -6.29
N THR A 66 1.03 -6.62 -6.68
CA THR A 66 0.53 -6.79 -8.05
C THR A 66 0.88 -5.55 -8.85
N ASN A 67 1.95 -5.62 -9.66
CA ASN A 67 2.48 -4.49 -10.41
C ASN A 67 2.76 -3.25 -9.54
N GLY A 68 3.35 -3.40 -8.35
CA GLY A 68 3.62 -2.27 -7.46
C GLY A 68 2.43 -1.81 -6.63
N ILE A 69 1.26 -2.42 -6.80
CA ILE A 69 0.12 -2.22 -5.89
C ILE A 69 0.22 -3.24 -4.77
N ALA A 70 0.46 -2.77 -3.55
CA ALA A 70 0.54 -3.62 -2.36
C ALA A 70 -0.85 -4.08 -1.90
N PHE A 71 -1.82 -3.16 -1.91
CA PHE A 71 -3.22 -3.48 -1.67
C PHE A 71 -4.15 -2.38 -2.19
N LYS A 72 -5.41 -2.75 -2.39
CA LYS A 72 -6.54 -1.85 -2.64
C LYS A 72 -7.75 -2.41 -1.92
N THR A 73 -8.44 -1.61 -1.11
CA THR A 73 -9.62 -2.07 -0.35
C THR A 73 -10.52 -0.90 0.03
N LYS A 74 -11.79 -1.20 0.36
CA LYS A 74 -12.72 -0.27 1.00
C LYS A 74 -12.82 -0.48 2.52
N ASP A 75 -12.15 -1.51 3.03
CA ASP A 75 -12.21 -1.89 4.44
C ASP A 75 -11.06 -1.24 5.21
N MET A 76 -11.40 -0.28 6.08
CA MET A 76 -10.44 0.41 6.95
C MET A 76 -9.71 -0.57 7.87
N SER A 77 -10.39 -1.58 8.39
CA SER A 77 -9.75 -2.56 9.30
C SER A 77 -8.66 -3.34 8.55
N LYS A 78 -8.93 -3.77 7.32
CA LYS A 78 -7.91 -4.40 6.47
C LYS A 78 -6.74 -3.47 6.20
N THR A 79 -7.01 -2.18 5.99
CA THR A 79 -5.99 -1.14 5.77
C THR A 79 -5.08 -1.01 7.00
N LEU A 80 -5.65 -0.91 8.20
CA LEU A 80 -4.88 -0.83 9.45
C LEU A 80 -4.01 -2.07 9.66
N TYR A 81 -4.54 -3.27 9.39
CA TYR A 81 -3.73 -4.50 9.46
C TYR A 81 -2.62 -4.54 8.41
N ASN A 82 -2.85 -4.03 7.19
CA ASN A 82 -1.79 -3.91 6.18
C ASN A 82 -0.68 -2.96 6.66
N ILE A 83 -1.04 -1.81 7.23
CA ILE A 83 -0.08 -0.82 7.77
C ILE A 83 0.72 -1.43 8.91
N ALA A 84 0.05 -2.06 9.88
CA ALA A 84 0.70 -2.69 11.02
C ALA A 84 1.62 -3.85 10.58
N SER A 85 1.16 -4.67 9.64
CA SER A 85 1.94 -5.80 9.11
C SER A 85 3.21 -5.33 8.45
N ALA A 86 3.12 -4.34 7.55
CA ALA A 86 4.28 -3.75 6.93
C ALA A 86 5.23 -3.17 8.00
N SER A 87 4.69 -2.42 8.99
CA SER A 87 5.50 -1.66 9.97
C SER A 87 6.25 -2.55 10.94
N THR A 88 5.75 -3.75 11.19
CA THR A 88 6.26 -4.66 12.23
C THR A 88 6.92 -5.91 11.66
N GLY A 89 6.74 -6.20 10.37
CA GLY A 89 7.12 -7.47 9.76
C GLY A 89 6.28 -8.67 10.22
N ILE A 90 5.23 -8.45 11.01
CA ILE A 90 4.33 -9.50 11.49
C ILE A 90 3.24 -9.74 10.45
N SER A 91 2.87 -10.99 10.20
CA SER A 91 1.76 -11.30 9.28
C SER A 91 0.44 -10.72 9.79
N ARG A 92 -0.49 -10.46 8.87
CA ARG A 92 -1.80 -9.90 9.22
C ARG A 92 -2.60 -10.86 10.10
N GLU A 93 -2.49 -12.15 9.82
CA GLU A 93 -3.16 -13.23 10.53
C GLU A 93 -2.69 -13.27 11.99
N GLU A 94 -1.38 -13.11 12.23
CA GLU A 94 -0.83 -13.07 13.58
C GLU A 94 -1.22 -11.78 14.32
N LEU A 95 -1.25 -10.63 13.63
CA LEU A 95 -1.75 -9.38 14.23
C LEU A 95 -3.24 -9.50 14.63
N GLN A 96 -4.06 -10.12 13.79
CA GLN A 96 -5.47 -10.39 14.08
C GLN A 96 -5.63 -11.36 15.25
N ALA A 97 -4.81 -12.41 15.31
CA ALA A 97 -4.79 -13.35 16.43
C ALA A 97 -4.41 -12.64 17.75
N ARG A 98 -3.41 -11.77 17.74
CA ARG A 98 -3.02 -10.95 18.91
C ARG A 98 -4.15 -10.03 19.37
N ALA A 99 -4.78 -9.31 18.45
CA ALA A 99 -5.88 -8.42 18.76
C ALA A 99 -7.09 -9.17 19.34
N SER A 100 -7.43 -10.35 18.80
CA SER A 100 -8.54 -11.16 19.31
C SER A 100 -8.27 -11.74 20.71
N ARG A 101 -7.03 -12.13 21.00
CA ARG A 101 -6.61 -12.55 22.35
C ARG A 101 -6.71 -11.41 23.36
N ALA A 102 -6.21 -10.22 23.01
CA ALA A 102 -6.26 -9.05 23.88
C ALA A 102 -7.69 -8.58 24.17
N ARG A 103 -8.62 -8.72 23.23
CA ARG A 103 -10.03 -8.34 23.40
C ARG A 103 -10.83 -9.28 24.31
N ARG A 104 -10.32 -10.50 24.55
CA ARG A 104 -10.96 -11.53 25.39
C ARG A 104 -10.42 -11.55 26.83
N ALA A 105 -9.31 -10.86 27.09
CA ALA A 105 -8.73 -10.66 28.41
C ALA A 105 -9.36 -9.43 29.08
#